data_AF-A0A7W6WU35-F1
#
_entry.id   AF-A0A7W6WU35-F1
#
_cell.length_a   1.000
_cell.length_b   1.000
_cell.length_c   1.000
_cell.angle_alpha   90.00
_cell.angle_beta   90.00
_cell.angle_gamma   90.00
#
_symmetry.space_group_name_H-M   'P 1'
#
loop_
_entity.id
_entity.type
_entity.pdbx_description
1 polymer ?
#
loop_
_entity_poly.entity_id
_entity_poly.type
_entity_poly.pdbx_seq_one_letter_code
_entity_poly.pdbx_strand_id
1 'polypeptide(L)'
;MQTSAINTPHLTTYSPTFSVESRNGRPDFELAAALQKVAPQQQAKAQKTATDFEAMFLNSMFSQMTSGLKGDGPFGSTPGTGVWRSMLTEQYSKNFANAGGVGVARDVYRTLIIQQAKTTLRTA
;
A
#
# COMPACT_ATOMS: atom_id res chain seq x y z
N MET A 1 60.88 17.22 1.08
CA MET A 1 59.95 16.78 2.16
C MET A 1 58.74 16.16 1.47
N GLN A 2 58.50 14.89 1.76
CA GLN A 2 57.45 14.06 1.16
C GLN A 2 56.11 14.33 1.86
N THR A 3 55.02 14.45 1.10
CA THR A 3 53.69 14.04 1.58
C THR A 3 52.88 13.54 0.39
N SER A 4 52.84 12.22 0.24
CA SER A 4 51.97 11.50 -0.68
C SER A 4 50.51 11.76 -0.29
N ALA A 5 49.72 12.34 -1.18
CA ALA A 5 48.27 12.41 -1.03
C ALA A 5 47.69 11.01 -1.23
N ILE A 6 47.14 10.46 -0.16
CA ILE A 6 46.48 9.17 -0.10
C ILE A 6 45.22 9.25 -0.97
N ASN A 7 45.26 8.62 -2.14
CA ASN A 7 44.08 8.35 -2.94
C ASN A 7 43.39 7.10 -2.35
N THR A 8 42.34 7.29 -1.56
CA THR A 8 41.50 6.19 -1.07
C THR A 8 40.37 5.96 -2.08
N PRO A 9 40.34 4.84 -2.83
CA PRO A 9 39.15 4.48 -3.58
C PRO A 9 38.04 4.09 -2.59
N HIS A 10 36.97 4.87 -2.54
CA HIS A 10 35.75 4.48 -1.85
C HIS A 10 35.10 3.33 -2.63
N LEU A 11 35.36 2.10 -2.20
CA LEU A 11 34.71 0.90 -2.71
C LEU A 11 33.26 0.91 -2.24
N THR A 12 32.36 1.46 -3.05
CA THR A 12 30.92 1.31 -2.84
C THR A 12 30.50 -0.09 -3.27
N THR A 13 30.68 -1.07 -2.40
CA THR A 13 30.10 -2.41 -2.55
C THR A 13 28.59 -2.29 -2.35
N TYR A 14 27.83 -2.18 -3.44
CA TYR A 14 26.37 -2.35 -3.39
C TYR A 14 26.04 -3.85 -3.43
N SER A 15 25.72 -4.38 -2.25
CA SER A 15 25.16 -5.70 -1.99
C SER A 15 23.92 -6.00 -2.84
N PRO A 16 23.60 -7.28 -3.12
CA PRO A 16 22.47 -7.66 -3.96
C PRO A 16 21.17 -7.18 -3.30
N THR A 17 20.48 -6.29 -4.00
CA THR A 17 19.18 -5.74 -3.62
C THR A 17 18.12 -6.85 -3.63
N PHE A 18 17.94 -7.51 -2.49
CA PHE A 18 16.62 -8.05 -2.15
C PHE A 18 15.80 -6.85 -1.68
N SER A 19 14.82 -6.45 -2.48
CA SER A 19 13.98 -5.26 -2.25
C SER A 19 13.21 -5.41 -0.93
N VAL A 20 13.79 -4.92 0.16
CA VAL A 20 13.09 -4.74 1.43
C VAL A 20 12.15 -3.55 1.23
N GLU A 21 10.85 -3.79 1.17
CA GLU A 21 9.84 -2.74 1.10
C GLU A 21 10.10 -1.71 2.22
N SER A 22 10.35 -0.46 1.84
CA SER A 22 10.71 0.60 2.77
C SER A 22 9.45 1.27 3.31
N ARG A 23 9.30 1.32 4.64
CA ARG A 23 8.25 2.10 5.32
C ARG A 23 8.87 3.39 5.82
N ASN A 24 8.36 4.53 5.36
CA ASN A 24 8.83 5.87 5.75
C ASN A 24 10.36 6.04 5.61
N GLY A 25 10.95 5.48 4.56
CA GLY A 25 12.40 5.54 4.33
C GLY A 25 13.23 4.56 5.17
N ARG A 26 12.59 3.73 6.01
CA ARG A 26 13.25 2.70 6.82
C ARG A 26 12.98 1.31 6.24
N PRO A 27 14.00 0.46 6.07
CA PRO A 27 13.81 -0.93 5.64
C PRO A 27 12.96 -1.71 6.66
N ASP A 28 11.97 -2.46 6.18
CA ASP A 28 11.10 -3.30 7.01
C ASP A 28 11.68 -4.71 7.19
N PHE A 29 12.67 -4.83 8.08
CA PHE A 29 13.34 -6.11 8.36
C PHE A 29 12.41 -7.17 8.96
N GLU A 30 11.38 -6.76 9.70
CA GLU A 30 10.40 -7.68 10.29
C GLU A 30 9.57 -8.37 9.20
N LEU A 31 9.10 -7.59 8.21
CA LEU A 31 8.38 -8.14 7.07
C LEU A 31 9.29 -9.06 6.24
N ALA A 32 10.54 -8.66 5.99
CA ALA A 32 11.49 -9.49 5.25
C ALA A 32 11.73 -10.86 5.94
N ALA A 33 11.90 -10.86 7.26
CA ALA A 33 12.05 -12.09 8.04
C ALA A 33 10.77 -12.94 8.05
N ALA A 34 9.59 -12.32 8.06
CA ALA A 34 8.31 -13.01 8.02
C ALA A 34 8.05 -13.66 6.64
N LEU A 35 8.40 -12.98 5.55
CA LEU A 35 8.25 -13.50 4.18
C LEU A 35 9.08 -14.77 3.93
N GLN A 36 10.26 -14.88 4.56
CA GLN A 36 11.06 -16.12 4.47
C GLN A 36 10.37 -17.33 5.13
N LYS A 37 9.47 -17.11 6.09
CA LYS A 37 8.81 -18.17 6.86
C LYS A 37 7.44 -18.55 6.30
N VAL A 38 6.86 -17.72 5.42
CA VAL A 38 5.53 -17.92 4.85
C VAL A 38 5.67 -18.45 3.42
N ALA A 39 4.96 -19.53 3.09
CA ALA A 39 5.02 -20.12 1.75
C ALA A 39 4.50 -19.14 0.67
N PRO A 40 5.06 -19.14 -0.57
CA PRO A 40 4.67 -18.22 -1.64
C PRO A 40 3.17 -18.21 -1.96
N GLN A 41 2.51 -19.38 -1.87
CA GLN A 41 1.06 -19.48 -2.08
C GLN A 41 0.25 -18.72 -1.01
N GLN A 42 0.70 -18.76 0.24
CA GLN A 42 0.05 -18.02 1.34
C GLN A 42 0.33 -16.51 1.22
N GLN A 43 1.50 -16.13 0.72
CA GLN A 43 1.81 -14.74 0.39
C GLN A 43 0.86 -14.21 -0.70
N ALA A 44 0.69 -14.93 -1.81
CA ALA A 44 -0.24 -14.54 -2.87
C ALA A 44 -1.69 -14.43 -2.36
N LYS A 45 -2.11 -15.37 -1.50
CA LYS A 45 -3.42 -15.32 -0.84
C LYS A 45 -3.57 -14.08 0.05
N ALA A 46 -2.57 -13.78 0.88
CA ALA A 46 -2.57 -12.60 1.74
C ALA A 46 -2.63 -11.31 0.93
N GLN A 47 -1.91 -11.23 -0.19
CA GLN A 47 -1.93 -10.09 -1.09
C GLN A 47 -3.33 -9.87 -1.66
N LYS A 48 -3.96 -10.94 -2.18
CA LYS A 48 -5.33 -10.88 -2.68
C LYS A 48 -6.32 -10.41 -1.60
N THR A 49 -6.26 -11.00 -0.41
CA THR A 49 -7.14 -10.62 0.69
C THR A 49 -6.98 -9.15 1.07
N ALA A 50 -5.75 -8.64 1.08
CA ALA A 50 -5.48 -7.24 1.40
C ALA A 50 -6.01 -6.27 0.32
N THR A 51 -5.89 -6.62 -0.96
CA THR A 51 -6.48 -5.87 -2.07
C THR A 51 -8.01 -5.89 -2.00
N ASP A 52 -8.61 -7.05 -1.75
CA ASP A 52 -10.07 -7.19 -1.62
C ASP A 52 -10.60 -6.35 -0.44
N PHE A 53 -9.86 -6.31 0.67
CA PHE A 53 -10.17 -5.45 1.81
C PHE A 53 -10.15 -3.95 1.44
N GLU A 54 -9.11 -3.50 0.72
CA GLU A 54 -9.03 -2.11 0.27
C GLU A 54 -10.19 -1.76 -0.67
N ALA A 55 -10.59 -2.67 -1.55
CA ALA A 55 -11.76 -2.46 -2.42
C ALA A 55 -13.06 -2.28 -1.60
N MET A 56 -13.29 -3.10 -0.57
CA MET A 56 -14.46 -2.96 0.32
C MET A 56 -14.42 -1.66 1.12
N PHE A 57 -13.23 -1.27 1.59
CA PHE A 57 -13.02 -0.01 2.28
C PHE A 57 -13.34 1.18 1.38
N LEU A 58 -12.80 1.20 0.15
CA LEU A 58 -13.09 2.23 -0.83
C LEU A 58 -14.57 2.29 -1.17
N ASN A 59 -15.22 1.15 -1.38
CA ASN A 59 -16.66 1.09 -1.62
C ASN A 59 -17.44 1.75 -0.47
N SER A 60 -17.08 1.45 0.78
CA SER A 60 -17.70 2.04 1.96
C SER A 60 -17.46 3.55 2.05
N MET A 61 -16.23 4.01 1.76
CA MET A 61 -15.88 5.43 1.72
C MET A 61 -16.67 6.19 0.65
N PHE A 62 -16.73 5.65 -0.57
CA PHE A 62 -17.53 6.24 -1.66
C PHE A 62 -19.02 6.22 -1.33
N SER A 63 -19.53 5.15 -0.71
CA SER A 63 -20.91 5.07 -0.24
C SER A 63 -21.23 6.15 0.79
N GLN A 64 -20.35 6.38 1.77
CA GLN A 64 -20.52 7.45 2.77
C GLN A 64 -20.41 8.85 2.15
N MET A 65 -19.47 9.05 1.22
CA MET A 65 -19.32 10.31 0.51
C MET A 65 -20.53 10.63 -0.37
N THR A 66 -21.11 9.61 -1.02
CA THR A 66 -22.29 9.80 -1.89
C THR A 66 -23.61 9.83 -1.13
N SER A 67 -23.71 9.16 0.02
CA SER A 67 -24.89 9.22 0.89
C SER A 67 -25.03 10.57 1.59
N GLY A 68 -23.92 11.22 1.97
CA GLY A 68 -23.93 12.60 2.48
C GLY A 68 -24.34 13.65 1.45
N LEU A 69 -24.37 13.29 0.16
CA LEU A 69 -24.80 14.16 -0.93
C LEU A 69 -26.27 13.92 -1.35
N LYS A 70 -27.01 13.05 -0.65
CA LYS A 70 -28.46 12.92 -0.80
C LYS A 70 -29.12 14.09 -0.07
N GLY A 71 -29.41 15.16 -0.79
CA GLY A 71 -30.32 16.23 -0.33
C GLY A 71 -29.67 17.59 -0.10
N ASP A 72 -28.52 17.68 0.57
CA ASP A 72 -28.06 18.95 1.16
C ASP A 72 -26.62 19.37 0.77
N GLY A 73 -26.38 19.50 -0.54
CA GLY A 73 -25.19 20.19 -1.08
C GLY A 73 -25.61 21.43 -1.89
N PRO A 74 -24.72 22.42 -2.14
CA PRO A 74 -25.04 23.70 -2.79
C PRO A 74 -25.64 23.60 -4.21
N PHE A 75 -25.74 22.39 -4.76
CA PHE A 75 -26.29 22.10 -6.08
C PHE A 75 -27.63 21.33 -6.04
N GLY A 76 -28.15 20.95 -4.87
CA GLY A 76 -29.46 20.33 -4.70
C GLY A 76 -29.72 19.04 -5.51
N SER A 77 -30.99 18.62 -5.55
CA SER A 77 -31.51 17.45 -6.29
C SER A 77 -31.96 17.79 -7.72
N THR A 78 -31.36 18.81 -8.34
CA THR A 78 -31.77 19.26 -9.68
C THR A 78 -31.36 18.24 -10.76
N PRO A 79 -32.23 17.91 -11.75
CA PRO A 79 -32.01 16.86 -12.77
C PRO A 79 -30.76 16.99 -13.67
N GLY A 80 -29.95 18.03 -13.52
CA GLY A 80 -28.71 18.25 -14.28
C GLY A 80 -27.43 17.86 -13.54
N THR A 81 -27.41 17.87 -12.21
CA THR A 81 -26.17 17.78 -11.40
C THR A 81 -25.54 16.39 -11.36
N GLY A 82 -26.28 15.36 -11.78
CA GLY A 82 -25.81 13.97 -11.80
C GLY A 82 -24.59 13.77 -12.70
N VAL A 83 -24.55 14.39 -13.88
CA VAL A 83 -23.44 14.21 -14.85
C VAL A 83 -22.13 14.77 -14.30
N TRP A 84 -22.19 15.95 -13.67
CA TRP A 84 -21.00 16.66 -13.17
C TRP A 84 -20.47 15.95 -11.93
N ARG A 85 -21.38 15.42 -11.08
CA ARG A 85 -21.04 14.56 -9.95
C ARG A 85 -20.40 13.25 -10.41
N SER A 86 -20.89 12.63 -11.47
CA SER A 86 -20.29 11.42 -12.05
C SER A 86 -18.89 11.70 -12.61
N MET A 87 -18.71 12.79 -13.37
CA MET A 87 -17.39 13.17 -13.90
C MET A 87 -16.38 13.47 -12.78
N LEU A 88 -16.77 14.21 -11.74
CA LEU A 88 -15.92 14.45 -10.58
C LEU A 88 -15.58 13.16 -9.85
N THR A 89 -16.58 12.31 -9.58
CA THR A 89 -16.38 11.01 -8.93
C THR A 89 -15.42 10.13 -9.75
N GLU A 90 -15.54 10.15 -11.07
CA GLU A 90 -14.66 9.39 -11.96
C GLU A 90 -13.23 9.94 -11.94
N GLN A 91 -13.03 11.26 -11.97
CA GLN A 91 -11.70 11.87 -11.87
C GLN A 91 -11.04 11.61 -10.52
N TYR A 92 -11.80 11.73 -9.42
CA TYR A 92 -11.33 11.33 -8.09
C TYR A 92 -10.96 9.85 -8.06
N SER A 93 -11.82 8.97 -8.57
CA SER A 93 -11.57 7.52 -8.60
C SER A 93 -10.32 7.17 -9.42
N LYS A 94 -10.12 7.82 -10.58
CA LYS A 94 -8.92 7.64 -11.40
C LYS A 94 -7.66 8.13 -10.68
N ASN A 95 -7.72 9.27 -9.99
CA ASN A 95 -6.61 9.75 -9.18
C ASN A 95 -6.28 8.78 -8.02
N PHE A 96 -7.29 8.21 -7.36
CA PHE A 96 -7.08 7.19 -6.32
C PHE A 96 -6.45 5.92 -6.89
N ALA A 97 -6.93 5.42 -8.03
CA ALA A 97 -6.35 4.24 -8.68
C ALA A 97 -4.92 4.49 -9.18
N ASN A 98 -4.66 5.63 -9.82
CA ASN A 98 -3.35 6.02 -10.34
C ASN A 98 -2.32 6.27 -9.23
N ALA A 99 -2.76 6.73 -8.05
CA ALA A 99 -1.91 6.84 -6.87
C ALA A 99 -1.57 5.47 -6.25
N GLY A 100 -2.11 4.36 -6.77
CA GLY A 100 -1.88 3.01 -6.25
C GLY A 100 -2.83 2.62 -5.11
N GLY A 101 -4.01 3.24 -5.04
CA GLY A 101 -4.96 3.08 -3.94
C GLY A 101 -4.69 4.06 -2.79
N VAL A 102 -5.26 3.77 -1.62
CA VAL A 102 -5.00 4.54 -0.38
C VAL A 102 -3.77 3.98 0.36
N GLY A 103 -3.29 2.80 -0.06
CA GLY A 103 -2.12 2.12 0.48
C GLY A 103 -2.45 1.19 1.65
N VAL A 104 -3.73 1.05 1.99
CA VAL A 104 -4.18 0.24 3.14
C VAL A 104 -3.93 -1.25 2.88
N ALA A 105 -4.02 -1.70 1.62
CA ALA A 105 -3.69 -3.07 1.24
C ALA A 105 -2.24 -3.44 1.63
N ARG A 106 -1.28 -2.51 1.55
CA ARG A 106 0.13 -2.79 1.90
C ARG A 106 0.29 -3.07 3.39
N ASP A 107 -0.41 -2.30 4.22
CA ASP A 107 -0.38 -2.41 5.68
C ASP A 107 -1.10 -3.66 6.17
N VAL A 108 -2.25 -3.98 5.57
CA VAL A 108 -3.01 -5.20 5.85
C VAL A 108 -2.21 -6.43 5.42
N TYR A 109 -1.64 -6.41 4.22
CA TYR A 109 -0.78 -7.48 3.71
C TYR A 109 0.37 -7.76 4.68
N ARG A 110 1.13 -6.73 5.06
CA ARG A 110 2.23 -6.85 6.03
C ARG A 110 1.76 -7.52 7.32
N THR A 111 0.64 -7.06 7.86
CA THR A 111 0.09 -7.57 9.11
C THR A 111 -0.30 -9.05 9.00
N LEU A 112 -0.94 -9.44 7.89
CA LEU A 112 -1.30 -10.83 7.61
C LEU A 112 -0.05 -11.72 7.50
N ILE A 113 0.99 -11.28 6.79
CA ILE A 113 2.25 -12.02 6.66
C ILE A 113 2.92 -12.23 8.01
N ILE A 114 3.03 -11.18 8.83
CA ILE A 114 3.64 -11.28 10.16
C ILE A 114 2.84 -12.22 11.06
N GLN A 115 1.50 -12.14 11.02
CA GLN A 115 0.65 -13.05 11.80
C GLN A 115 0.81 -14.51 11.34
N GLN A 116 0.83 -14.75 10.03
CA GLN A 116 1.04 -16.09 9.47
C GLN A 116 2.40 -16.65 9.89
N ALA A 117 3.46 -15.85 9.79
CA ALA A 117 4.79 -16.25 10.24
C ALA A 117 4.84 -16.59 11.75
N LYS A 118 4.12 -15.83 12.58
CA LYS A 118 4.00 -16.12 14.04
C LYS A 118 3.24 -17.42 14.31
N THR A 119 2.19 -17.70 13.54
CA THR A 119 1.42 -18.94 13.69
C THR A 119 2.24 -20.16 13.28
N THR A 120 3.02 -20.08 12.19
CA THR A 120 3.92 -21.15 11.77
C THR A 120 4.96 -21.51 12.84
N LEU A 121 5.47 -20.51 13.58
CA LEU A 121 6.41 -20.73 14.69
C LEU A 121 5.80 -21.41 15.92
N ARG A 122 4.47 -21.34 16.10
CA ARG A 122 3.79 -22.00 17.23
C ARG A 122 3.48 -23.47 16.95
N THR A 123 3.51 -23.87 15.69
CA THR A 123 3.15 -25.22 15.23
C THR A 123 4.35 -26.09 14.87
N ALA A 124 5.57 -25.58 15.02
CA ALA A 124 6.84 -26.28 14.83
C ALA A 124 7.53 -26.50 16.17
#